data_AF-A0A438FJ40-F1
#
_entry.id   AF-A0A438FJ40-F1
#
_cell.length_a   1.000
_cell.length_b   1.000
_cell.length_c   1.000
_cell.angle_alpha   90.00
_cell.angle_beta   90.00
_cell.angle_gamma   90.00
#
_symmetry.space_group_name_H-M   'P 1'
#
loop_
_entity.id
_entity.type
_entity.pdbx_description
1 polymer ?
#
loop_
_entity_poly.entity_id
_entity_poly.type
_entity_poly.pdbx_seq_one_letter_code
_entity_poly.pdbx_strand_id
1 'polypeptide(L)'
;MVIVKLTYIGGLLQQVHQADELLEVGMGEDCKVVVDPRFSKCKLSLKGFPNEVYDVEWDLIMVDAPTGYHDEAPGRMGAIYTAGLMARNREDGETDVFVHDVDRVVEDKFSKAFLCEGYFREQEGRIGRFTIPSHRTRSGRSFCP
;
A
#
# COMPACT_ATOMS: atom_id res chain seq x y z
N MET A 1 14.86 11.61 -6.83
CA MET A 1 13.68 10.94 -7.39
C MET A 1 14.02 9.50 -7.71
N VAL A 2 13.76 8.61 -6.75
CA VAL A 2 13.94 7.16 -6.82
C VAL A 2 12.56 6.51 -6.81
N ILE A 3 12.28 5.62 -7.77
CA ILE A 3 10.93 5.13 -8.06
C ILE A 3 10.90 3.60 -8.08
N VAL A 4 9.88 3.00 -7.45
CA VAL A 4 9.57 1.57 -7.57
C VAL A 4 8.15 1.36 -8.08
N LYS A 5 7.98 0.35 -8.93
CA LYS A 5 6.67 -0.16 -9.33
C LYS A 5 6.39 -1.44 -8.58
N LEU A 6 5.42 -1.41 -7.67
CA LEU A 6 4.91 -2.61 -7.01
C LEU A 6 3.85 -3.23 -7.92
N THR A 7 4.20 -4.39 -8.48
CA THR A 7 3.28 -5.25 -9.21
C THR A 7 3.33 -6.65 -8.64
N TYR A 8 2.47 -7.51 -9.17
CA TYR A 8 2.36 -8.92 -8.81
C TYR A 8 3.74 -9.60 -8.78
N ILE A 9 4.15 -10.08 -7.60
CA ILE A 9 5.25 -11.06 -7.47
C ILE A 9 4.60 -12.44 -7.37
N GLY A 10 5.05 -13.36 -8.22
CA GLY A 10 4.53 -14.73 -8.28
C GLY A 10 4.46 -15.41 -6.90
N GLY A 11 3.24 -15.79 -6.49
CA GLY A 11 3.00 -16.60 -5.29
C GLY A 11 1.99 -16.08 -4.27
N LEU A 12 1.60 -14.80 -4.32
CA LEU A 12 0.62 -14.19 -3.40
C LEU A 12 -0.54 -13.55 -4.18
N LEU A 13 -1.31 -14.36 -4.89
CA LEU A 13 -2.55 -13.92 -5.56
C LEU A 13 -3.64 -13.69 -4.52
N GLN A 14 -3.79 -12.44 -4.06
CA GLN A 14 -5.04 -12.00 -3.45
C GLN A 14 -6.04 -11.75 -4.56
N GLN A 15 -7.25 -12.30 -4.46
CA GLN A 15 -8.30 -12.14 -5.46
C GLN A 15 -9.32 -11.10 -5.01
N VAL A 16 -10.02 -10.51 -5.98
CA VAL A 16 -11.04 -9.47 -5.74
C VAL A 16 -12.12 -9.94 -4.77
N HIS A 17 -12.59 -11.19 -4.86
CA HIS A 17 -13.61 -11.73 -3.94
C HIS A 17 -13.18 -11.77 -2.46
N GLN A 18 -11.88 -11.74 -2.18
CA GLN A 18 -11.33 -11.75 -0.81
C GLN A 18 -11.30 -10.35 -0.19
N ALA A 19 -11.72 -9.31 -0.92
CA ALA A 19 -11.60 -7.91 -0.52
C ALA A 19 -12.17 -7.62 0.88
N ASP A 20 -13.38 -8.08 1.17
CA ASP A 20 -14.04 -7.74 2.43
C ASP A 20 -13.34 -8.39 3.63
N GLU A 21 -12.96 -9.67 3.52
CA GLU A 21 -12.19 -10.38 4.56
C GLU A 21 -10.82 -9.71 4.77
N LEU A 22 -10.11 -9.39 3.67
CA LEU A 22 -8.80 -8.75 3.72
C LEU A 22 -8.87 -7.34 4.31
N LEU A 23 -9.96 -6.62 4.07
CA LEU A 23 -10.19 -5.30 4.64
C LEU A 23 -10.39 -5.41 6.15
N GLU A 24 -11.21 -6.35 6.63
CA GLU A 24 -11.41 -6.62 8.06
C GLU A 24 -10.09 -6.99 8.76
N VAL A 25 -9.33 -7.91 8.16
CA VAL A 25 -7.99 -8.28 8.66
C VAL A 25 -7.07 -7.06 8.75
N GLY A 26 -7.10 -6.19 7.73
CA GLY A 26 -6.30 -4.97 7.69
C GLY A 26 -6.65 -3.95 8.78
N MET A 27 -7.86 -3.99 9.34
CA MET A 27 -8.26 -3.12 10.45
C MET A 27 -7.71 -3.56 11.81
N GLY A 28 -7.13 -4.77 11.89
CA GLY A 28 -6.54 -5.31 13.10
C GLY A 28 -5.28 -4.57 13.56
N GLU A 29 -4.95 -4.71 14.84
CA GLU A 29 -3.81 -4.01 15.46
C GLU A 29 -2.46 -4.40 14.83
N ASP A 30 -2.29 -5.65 14.40
CA ASP A 30 -1.09 -6.11 13.70
C ASP A 30 -0.81 -5.34 12.40
N CYS A 31 -1.83 -4.71 11.82
CA CYS A 31 -1.74 -3.93 10.58
C CYS A 31 -1.54 -2.43 10.80
N LYS A 32 -1.66 -1.93 12.05
CA LYS A 32 -1.47 -0.52 12.40
C LYS A 32 -0.07 -0.20 12.92
N VAL A 33 0.76 -1.20 13.13
CA VAL A 33 2.15 -1.02 13.57
C VAL A 33 3.05 -0.74 12.37
N VAL A 34 3.73 0.40 12.38
CA VAL A 34 4.75 0.73 11.37
C VAL A 34 6.05 -0.01 11.70
N VAL A 35 6.34 -1.05 10.93
CA VAL A 35 7.57 -1.85 10.99
C VAL A 35 8.06 -2.11 9.58
N ASP A 36 9.29 -2.61 9.49
CA ASP A 36 9.80 -3.18 8.25
C ASP A 36 8.84 -4.26 7.70
N PRO A 37 8.40 -4.17 6.42
CA PRO A 37 7.50 -5.15 5.83
C PRO A 37 7.98 -6.60 5.94
N ARG A 38 9.31 -6.84 5.95
CA ARG A 38 9.90 -8.17 6.14
C ARG A 38 9.45 -8.84 7.45
N PHE A 39 9.23 -8.04 8.49
CA PHE A 39 8.88 -8.50 9.83
C PHE A 39 7.43 -8.19 10.24
N SER A 40 6.64 -7.57 9.36
CA SER A 40 5.23 -7.29 9.66
C SER A 40 4.43 -8.56 9.93
N LYS A 41 3.56 -8.51 10.94
CA LYS A 41 2.60 -9.58 11.26
C LYS A 41 1.30 -9.46 10.47
N CYS A 42 1.05 -8.29 9.86
CA CYS A 42 -0.14 -8.07 9.05
C CYS A 42 -0.16 -9.00 7.83
N LYS A 43 -1.28 -9.70 7.61
CA LYS A 43 -1.44 -10.61 6.46
C LYS A 43 -1.42 -9.87 5.11
N LEU A 44 -1.71 -8.57 5.09
CA LEU A 44 -1.63 -7.75 3.88
C LEU A 44 -0.20 -7.39 3.48
N SER A 45 0.78 -7.53 4.38
CA SER A 45 2.17 -7.19 4.10
C SER A 45 2.80 -8.20 3.14
N LEU A 46 3.19 -7.74 1.96
CA LEU A 46 3.86 -8.54 0.95
C LEU A 46 5.34 -8.74 1.31
N LYS A 47 5.77 -10.01 1.23
CA LYS A 47 7.11 -10.47 1.58
C LYS A 47 7.80 -11.10 0.37
N GLY A 48 9.13 -11.14 0.39
CA GLY A 48 9.93 -11.80 -0.64
C GLY A 48 10.33 -10.91 -1.82
N PHE A 49 10.21 -9.59 -1.70
CA PHE A 49 10.92 -8.70 -2.64
C PHE A 49 12.45 -8.84 -2.46
N PRO A 50 13.26 -8.51 -3.48
CA PRO A 50 14.70 -8.29 -3.29
C PRO A 50 14.98 -7.30 -2.15
N ASN A 51 16.08 -7.48 -1.43
CA ASN A 51 16.40 -6.64 -0.26
C ASN A 51 16.46 -5.15 -0.62
N GLU A 52 16.94 -4.83 -1.81
CA GLU A 52 17.00 -3.47 -2.35
C GLU A 52 15.63 -2.78 -2.38
N VAL A 53 14.55 -3.54 -2.56
CA VAL A 53 13.19 -2.97 -2.51
C VAL A 53 12.85 -2.47 -1.11
N TYR A 54 13.28 -3.18 -0.08
CA TYR A 54 13.02 -2.81 1.32
C TYR A 54 13.98 -1.75 1.85
N ASP A 55 15.22 -1.75 1.38
CA ASP A 55 16.30 -0.92 1.94
C ASP A 55 16.39 0.47 1.29
N VAL A 56 15.73 0.69 0.14
CA VAL A 56 15.69 1.99 -0.54
C VAL A 56 14.54 2.85 -0.03
N GLU A 57 14.85 4.12 0.23
CA GLU A 57 13.86 5.16 0.51
C GLU A 57 13.27 5.70 -0.79
N TRP A 58 12.08 5.20 -1.14
CA TRP A 58 11.40 5.57 -2.39
C TRP A 58 10.81 6.98 -2.29
N ASP A 59 11.07 7.81 -3.30
CA ASP A 59 10.38 9.10 -3.45
C ASP A 59 8.97 8.89 -4.03
N LEU A 60 8.83 7.86 -4.89
CA LEU A 60 7.57 7.49 -5.52
C LEU A 60 7.39 5.97 -5.53
N ILE A 61 6.19 5.51 -5.15
CA ILE A 61 5.76 4.12 -5.30
C ILE A 61 4.54 4.08 -6.23
N MET A 62 4.63 3.33 -7.33
CA MET A 62 3.51 3.09 -8.24
C MET A 62 2.92 1.70 -7.95
N VAL A 63 1.64 1.63 -7.57
CA VAL A 63 0.89 0.39 -7.36
C VAL A 63 0.06 0.08 -8.60
N ASP A 64 0.43 -1.00 -9.29
CA ASP A 64 -0.19 -1.41 -10.55
C ASP A 64 -0.40 -2.93 -10.61
N ALA A 65 -1.50 -3.39 -11.19
CA ALA A 65 -1.80 -4.82 -11.33
C ALA A 65 -1.84 -5.30 -12.77
N PRO A 66 -1.72 -6.64 -12.96
CA PRO A 66 -2.12 -7.29 -14.20
C PRO A 66 -3.57 -6.99 -14.59
N THR A 67 -3.84 -7.14 -15.88
CA THR A 67 -5.16 -6.88 -16.48
C THR A 67 -6.22 -7.88 -16.02
N GLY A 68 -7.41 -7.38 -15.67
CA GLY A 68 -8.57 -8.18 -15.29
C GLY A 68 -9.52 -7.39 -14.39
N TYR A 69 -10.83 -7.64 -14.50
CA TYR A 69 -11.83 -7.10 -13.57
C TYR A 69 -12.98 -8.08 -13.42
N HIS A 70 -12.78 -9.05 -12.53
CA HIS A 70 -13.75 -10.04 -12.09
C HIS A 70 -13.29 -10.60 -10.74
N ASP A 71 -14.16 -11.33 -10.05
CA ASP A 71 -13.97 -11.74 -8.66
C ASP A 71 -12.76 -12.65 -8.43
N GLU A 72 -12.37 -13.42 -9.45
CA GLU A 72 -11.18 -14.28 -9.45
C GLU A 72 -9.91 -13.58 -9.96
N ALA A 73 -10.03 -12.33 -10.43
CA ALA A 73 -8.89 -11.58 -10.93
C ALA A 73 -7.93 -11.24 -9.77
N PRO A 74 -6.62 -11.14 -10.04
CA PRO A 74 -5.65 -10.64 -9.08
C PRO A 74 -6.01 -9.21 -8.62
N GLY A 75 -6.07 -9.00 -7.31
CA GLY A 75 -6.26 -7.70 -6.68
C GLY A 75 -4.95 -7.01 -6.25
N ARG A 76 -5.08 -5.79 -5.73
CA ARG A 76 -3.95 -4.93 -5.29
C ARG A 76 -3.91 -4.69 -3.79
N MET A 77 -4.80 -5.30 -3.01
CA MET A 77 -4.98 -5.06 -1.57
C MET A 77 -3.66 -5.06 -0.80
N GLY A 78 -2.89 -6.15 -0.89
CA GLY A 78 -1.58 -6.25 -0.24
C GLY A 78 -0.53 -5.29 -0.80
N ALA A 79 -0.56 -4.99 -2.11
CA ALA A 79 0.38 -4.06 -2.72
C ALA A 79 0.13 -2.61 -2.25
N ILE A 80 -1.15 -2.20 -2.17
CA ILE A 80 -1.57 -0.92 -1.60
C ILE A 80 -1.10 -0.83 -0.14
N TYR A 81 -1.43 -1.83 0.69
CA TYR A 81 -1.00 -1.84 2.09
C TYR A 81 0.53 -1.76 2.23
N THR A 82 1.26 -2.56 1.46
CA THR A 82 2.72 -2.63 1.54
C THR A 82 3.38 -1.33 1.07
N ALA A 83 2.86 -0.69 0.02
CA ALA A 83 3.30 0.64 -0.41
C ALA A 83 3.18 1.65 0.73
N GLY A 84 2.02 1.68 1.39
CA GLY A 84 1.77 2.54 2.54
C GLY A 84 2.68 2.24 3.73
N LEU A 85 2.97 0.97 3.99
CA LEU A 85 3.88 0.57 5.08
C LEU A 85 5.32 0.98 4.79
N MET A 86 5.80 0.77 3.55
CA MET A 86 7.12 1.21 3.10
C MET A 86 7.28 2.73 3.18
N ALA A 87 6.30 3.48 2.67
CA ALA A 87 6.29 4.94 2.72
C ALA A 87 6.38 5.48 4.16
N ARG A 88 5.60 4.89 5.09
CA ARG A 88 5.66 5.28 6.51
C ARG A 88 6.96 4.90 7.21
N ASN A 89 7.60 3.83 6.75
CA ASN A 89 8.83 3.28 7.32
C ASN A 89 10.10 4.00 6.83
N ARG A 90 9.97 4.97 5.90
CA ARG A 90 11.01 5.91 5.52
C ARG A 90 11.58 6.62 6.75
N GLU A 91 12.88 6.91 6.76
CA GLU A 91 13.57 7.58 7.86
C GLU A 91 13.00 8.99 8.06
N ASP A 92 13.01 9.82 7.02
CA ASP A 92 12.45 11.18 7.05
C ASP A 92 11.81 11.60 5.72
N GLY A 93 10.97 12.63 5.77
CA GLY A 93 10.30 13.20 4.60
C GLY A 93 8.98 12.51 4.26
N GLU A 94 8.67 12.45 2.96
CA GLU A 94 7.39 12.02 2.43
C GLU A 94 7.61 11.11 1.21
N THR A 95 6.64 10.26 0.90
CA THR A 95 6.62 9.41 -0.29
C THR A 95 5.31 9.61 -1.02
N ASP A 96 5.37 9.85 -2.33
CA ASP A 96 4.18 9.82 -3.16
C ASP A 96 3.83 8.38 -3.53
N VAL A 97 2.60 7.96 -3.25
CA VAL A 97 2.05 6.67 -3.67
C VAL A 97 0.98 6.91 -4.72
N PHE A 98 1.21 6.37 -5.91
CA PHE A 98 0.25 6.40 -7.01
C PHE A 98 -0.42 5.04 -7.12
N VAL A 99 -1.74 5.01 -7.09
CA VAL A 99 -2.53 3.78 -7.23
C VAL A 99 -3.32 3.85 -8.52
N HIS A 100 -3.19 2.84 -9.37
CA HIS A 100 -3.96 2.72 -10.60
C HIS A 100 -5.29 1.96 -10.37
N ASP A 101 -6.31 2.31 -11.15
CA ASP A 101 -7.70 1.85 -11.10
C ASP A 101 -8.44 2.23 -9.79
N VAL A 102 -8.18 3.42 -9.24
CA VAL A 102 -8.89 3.95 -8.04
C VAL A 102 -10.35 4.30 -8.27
N ASP A 103 -10.83 4.25 -9.51
CA ASP A 103 -12.25 4.35 -9.85
C ASP A 103 -13.04 3.06 -9.52
N ARG A 104 -12.34 1.96 -9.19
CA ARG A 104 -12.93 0.70 -8.72
C ARG A 104 -13.12 0.70 -7.20
N VAL A 105 -14.22 0.08 -6.76
CA VAL A 105 -14.66 0.10 -5.36
C VAL A 105 -13.62 -0.53 -4.41
N VAL A 106 -12.98 -1.62 -4.80
CA VAL A 106 -12.02 -2.32 -3.94
C VAL A 106 -10.75 -1.48 -3.79
N GLU A 107 -10.15 -1.05 -4.90
CA GLU A 107 -8.95 -0.21 -4.89
C GLU A 107 -9.17 1.12 -4.16
N ASP A 108 -10.30 1.80 -4.36
CA ASP A 108 -10.65 3.03 -3.64
C ASP A 108 -10.71 2.80 -2.12
N LYS A 109 -11.47 1.78 -1.68
CA LYS A 109 -11.61 1.44 -0.25
C LYS A 109 -10.26 1.11 0.39
N PHE A 110 -9.47 0.25 -0.25
CA PHE A 110 -8.15 -0.13 0.27
C PHE A 110 -7.19 1.05 0.29
N SER A 111 -7.20 1.91 -0.74
CA SER A 111 -6.34 3.09 -0.78
C SER A 111 -6.67 4.06 0.33
N LYS A 112 -7.95 4.40 0.51
CA LYS A 112 -8.40 5.29 1.60
C LYS A 112 -8.15 4.70 2.99
N ALA A 113 -8.28 3.39 3.14
CA ALA A 113 -8.05 2.70 4.40
C ALA A 113 -6.56 2.65 4.79
N PHE A 114 -5.68 2.32 3.85
CA PHE A 114 -4.28 1.96 4.16
C PHE A 114 -3.25 3.00 3.72
N LEU A 115 -3.58 3.85 2.75
CA LEU A 115 -2.82 5.07 2.43
C LEU A 115 -3.40 6.31 3.12
N CYS A 116 -4.55 6.17 3.78
CA CYS A 116 -5.31 7.20 4.48
C CYS A 116 -5.95 8.24 3.56
N GLU A 117 -7.26 8.41 3.68
CA GLU A 117 -8.01 9.46 2.96
C GLU A 117 -7.44 10.86 3.21
N GLY A 118 -6.99 11.16 4.44
CA GLY A 118 -6.35 12.44 4.77
C GLY A 118 -5.02 12.72 4.05
N TYR A 119 -4.42 11.71 3.40
CA TYR A 119 -3.21 11.84 2.58
C TYR A 119 -3.49 11.83 1.08
N PHE A 120 -4.75 11.65 0.67
CA PHE A 120 -5.15 11.78 -0.72
C PHE A 120 -4.96 13.23 -1.21
N ARG A 121 -4.43 13.39 -2.42
CA ARG A 121 -4.15 14.71 -3.01
C ARG A 121 -5.02 14.99 -4.22
N GLU A 122 -4.97 14.09 -5.18
CA GLU A 122 -5.61 14.29 -6.48
C GLU A 122 -5.82 12.95 -7.18
N GLN A 123 -6.75 12.95 -8.12
CA GLN A 123 -6.97 11.85 -9.05
C GLN A 123 -6.94 12.38 -10.48
N GLU A 124 -6.13 11.74 -11.33
CA GLU A 124 -6.07 11.99 -12.76
C GLU A 124 -6.51 10.72 -13.52
N GLY A 125 -7.69 10.78 -14.12
CA GLY A 125 -8.29 9.61 -14.76
C GLY A 125 -8.49 8.46 -13.77
N ARG A 126 -7.77 7.36 -13.98
CA ARG A 126 -7.82 6.15 -13.14
C ARG A 126 -6.70 6.07 -12.11
N ILE A 127 -5.91 7.13 -11.95
CA ILE A 127 -4.76 7.13 -11.04
C ILE A 127 -5.04 8.09 -9.88
N GLY A 128 -4.94 7.60 -8.65
CA GLY A 128 -5.01 8.40 -7.42
C GLY A 128 -3.63 8.60 -6.82
N ARG A 129 -3.33 9.83 -6.37
CA ARG A 129 -2.08 10.19 -5.70
C ARG A 129 -2.31 10.41 -4.21
N PHE A 130 -1.45 9.80 -3.40
CA PHE A 130 -1.37 9.98 -1.96
C PHE A 130 0.02 10.44 -1.56
N THR A 131 0.13 11.38 -0.63
CA THR A 131 1.43 11.81 -0.10
C THR A 131 1.55 11.38 1.36
N ILE A 132 2.35 10.34 1.58
CA ILE A 132 2.44 9.65 2.87
C ILE A 132 3.71 10.13 3.59
N PRO A 133 3.58 10.73 4.77
CA PRO A 133 4.73 11.19 5.53
C PRO A 133 5.43 10.02 6.25
N SER A 134 6.70 10.22 6.62
CA SER A 134 7.38 9.31 7.56
C SER A 134 6.67 9.28 8.91
N HIS A 135 6.60 8.08 9.48
CA HIS A 135 6.13 7.85 10.86
C HIS A 135 7.29 7.59 11.83
N ARG A 136 8.54 7.51 11.35
CA ARG A 136 9.72 7.30 12.20
C ARG A 136 10.17 8.56 12.94
N THR A 137 9.99 9.73 12.34
CA THR A 137 10.48 11.00 12.92
C THR A 137 9.57 11.61 13.98
N ARG A 138 8.31 11.16 14.11
CA ARG A 138 7.33 11.72 15.06
C ARG A 138 6.70 10.62 15.92
N SER A 139 7.15 10.53 17.17
CA SER A 139 6.54 9.66 18.18
C SER A 139 5.06 10.04 18.39
N GLY A 140 4.19 9.03 18.46
CA GLY A 140 2.76 9.21 18.73
C GLY A 140 1.88 9.57 17.52
N ARG A 141 2.41 9.52 16.29
CA ARG A 141 1.59 9.67 15.08
C ARG A 141 0.67 8.46 14.92
N SER A 142 -0.64 8.70 14.81
CA SER A 142 -1.62 7.66 14.46
C SER A 142 -1.34 7.11 13.05
N PHE A 143 -1.79 5.88 12.77
CA PHE A 143 -1.59 5.24 11.46
C PHE A 143 -2.20 6.04 10.30
N CYS A 144 -3.39 6.62 10.55
CA CYS A 144 -4.03 7.63 9.72
C CYS A 144 -4.32 8.89 10.54
N PRO A 145 -4.25 10.08 9.93
CA PRO A 145 -4.51 11.36 10.60
C PRO A 145 -5.99 11.54 10.95
#